data_AF-A0A9C9YYA0-F1
#
_entry.id   AF-A0A9C9YYA0-F1
#
_cell.length_a   1.000
_cell.length_b   1.000
_cell.length_c   1.000
_cell.angle_alpha   90.00
_cell.angle_beta   90.00
_cell.angle_gamma   90.00
#
_symmetry.space_group_name_H-M   'P 1'
#
loop_
_entity.id
_entity.type
_entity.pdbx_description
1 polymer ?
#
loop_
_entity_poly.entity_id
_entity_poly.type
_entity_poly.pdbx_seq_one_letter_code
_entity_poly.pdbx_strand_id
1 'polypeptide(L)'
;MAVNIKIRGIAEGHSLESVIEQVAIHYKRDTDEFKKGLRDAIAAPELAKPLMQDLDDEEADRACELLAGFGLLCEKEETFSLELAEIEKMQRCPACGHEQKAAEDGNDICESCGVVASKYNNSARQKILEEEKHRLALKQRHATVQAEKEQAEREEEAIREEIQAQLGVKRKSIGRKPLIGIGAVVSLAAIATISQLDAIKAMHNPQKPVETAQASAPEQARPRRISMAKLQAAASLAAQKAAEQRPQLQGDARRLDEIQTLLEIPAANPETAQTGKTATANAALPPLSESASYEHFSQAFDEAEKIRDPKQKAVALDLIVDRALNQKHSARTLTLFEKKFRGFGVGKTPALGDKIVTAWLESGDSAHAFKTASEMRNPFQRAEAIRRVFLWEIEHNSAPDFKTSRKLLDEAVGKIRSPYEKAKVLSTISRLYQIEGDSKQSERYLEKAFGQSDLALQIDHKIDALNRIAVDRIAVDDSELGLQIFDNITELASGLSKYNPAKSRSFAIIARGQAQSGNYIDAKKSILEIQDDEIRADILGQVAEMAIRDNKPDIASVFLEMRNENVLVGGL
;
A
#
# COMPACT_ATOMS: atom_id res chain seq x y z
N MET A 1 9.43 48.62 -22.46
CA MET A 1 9.55 47.49 -21.51
C MET A 1 9.83 48.10 -20.16
N ALA A 2 9.25 47.58 -19.10
CA ALA A 2 9.54 48.06 -17.75
C ALA A 2 10.83 47.38 -17.28
N VAL A 3 11.70 48.14 -16.62
CA VAL A 3 12.94 47.63 -16.03
C VAL A 3 12.90 47.85 -14.53
N ASN A 4 13.24 46.79 -13.79
CA ASN A 4 13.39 46.82 -12.36
C ASN A 4 14.88 46.83 -12.00
N ILE A 5 15.24 47.51 -10.91
CA ILE A 5 16.63 47.54 -10.40
C ILE A 5 16.73 46.68 -9.15
N LYS A 6 17.56 45.63 -9.22
CA LYS A 6 17.91 44.76 -8.10
C LYS A 6 19.31 45.08 -7.56
N ILE A 7 19.48 44.97 -6.25
CA ILE A 7 20.77 45.13 -5.58
C ILE A 7 21.47 43.77 -5.55
N ARG A 8 22.70 43.70 -6.07
CA ARG A 8 23.56 42.51 -6.03
C ARG A 8 24.54 42.50 -4.87
N GLY A 9 24.90 43.67 -4.36
CA GLY A 9 25.88 43.79 -3.28
C GLY A 9 26.47 45.19 -3.17
N ILE A 10 27.66 45.26 -2.57
CA ILE A 10 28.41 46.50 -2.33
C ILE A 10 29.76 46.42 -3.04
N ALA A 11 30.19 47.53 -3.64
CA ALA A 11 31.49 47.65 -4.28
C ALA A 11 32.64 47.59 -3.26
N GLU A 12 33.78 47.03 -3.66
CA GLU A 12 34.96 46.94 -2.79
C GLU A 12 35.40 48.34 -2.31
N GLY A 13 35.74 48.43 -1.01
CA GLY A 13 36.17 49.69 -0.39
C GLY A 13 35.06 50.56 0.21
N HIS A 14 33.79 50.20 0.02
CA HIS A 14 32.65 50.88 0.66
C HIS A 14 32.15 50.10 1.89
N SER A 15 31.82 50.81 2.98
CA SER A 15 31.20 50.18 4.16
C SER A 15 29.69 50.16 4.03
N LEU A 16 29.06 49.07 4.50
CA LEU A 16 27.60 48.87 4.45
C LEU A 16 26.82 50.08 4.99
N GLU A 17 27.18 50.57 6.18
CA GLU A 17 26.48 51.68 6.81
C GLU A 17 26.70 53.01 6.04
N SER A 18 27.87 53.24 5.46
CA SER A 18 28.10 54.44 4.64
C SER A 18 27.26 54.44 3.36
N VAL A 19 27.14 53.28 2.71
CA VAL A 19 26.34 53.11 1.49
C VAL A 19 24.86 53.34 1.79
N ILE A 20 24.35 52.74 2.87
CA ILE A 20 22.95 52.88 3.28
C ILE A 20 22.63 54.33 3.63
N GLU A 21 23.52 55.00 4.36
CA GLU A 21 23.31 56.40 4.75
C GLU A 21 23.25 57.32 3.52
N GLN A 22 24.18 57.16 2.57
CA GLN A 22 24.21 57.95 1.34
C GLN A 22 22.96 57.74 0.47
N VAL A 23 22.51 56.49 0.35
CA VAL A 23 21.30 56.15 -0.40
C VAL A 23 20.05 56.72 0.31
N ALA A 24 19.94 56.58 1.63
CA ALA A 24 18.82 57.13 2.40
C ALA A 24 18.72 58.67 2.29
N ILE A 25 19.86 59.36 2.34
CA ILE A 25 19.95 60.80 2.14
C ILE A 25 19.49 61.17 0.72
N HIS A 26 19.98 60.47 -0.30
CA HIS A 26 19.65 60.78 -1.69
C HIS A 26 18.14 60.67 -1.98
N TYR A 27 17.52 59.57 -1.55
CA TYR A 27 16.08 59.35 -1.74
C TYR A 27 15.21 60.12 -0.74
N LYS A 28 15.81 60.91 0.17
CA LYS A 28 15.11 61.64 1.25
C LYS A 28 14.21 60.71 2.08
N ARG A 29 14.68 59.48 2.32
CA ARG A 29 13.98 58.43 3.07
C ARG A 29 14.84 57.95 4.24
N ASP A 30 15.10 58.86 5.17
CA ASP A 30 15.83 58.57 6.40
C ASP A 30 14.91 57.93 7.45
N THR A 31 14.33 56.77 7.13
CA THR A 31 13.54 55.98 8.07
C THR A 31 14.25 54.67 8.39
N ASP A 32 14.15 54.22 9.64
CA ASP A 32 14.74 52.95 10.07
C ASP A 32 14.21 51.77 9.25
N GLU A 33 12.96 51.83 8.80
CA GLU A 33 12.33 50.83 7.95
C GLU A 33 12.98 50.77 6.56
N PHE A 34 13.26 51.91 5.94
CA PHE A 34 13.95 51.97 4.65
C PHE A 34 15.40 51.48 4.76
N LYS A 35 16.13 51.94 5.78
CA LYS A 35 17.51 51.48 6.04
C LYS A 35 17.56 49.99 6.31
N LYS A 36 16.60 49.45 7.06
CA LYS A 36 16.47 48.00 7.30
C LYS A 36 16.19 47.25 6.00
N GLY A 37 15.25 47.72 5.17
CA GLY A 37 14.96 47.12 3.87
C GLY A 37 16.18 47.08 2.95
N LEU A 38 17.02 48.12 2.95
CA LEU A 38 18.29 48.13 2.22
C LEU A 38 19.30 47.12 2.79
N ARG A 39 19.44 47.01 4.11
CA ARG A 39 20.31 45.97 4.73
C ARG A 39 19.87 44.57 4.32
N ASP A 40 18.58 44.30 4.41
CA ASP A 40 18.00 42.99 4.08
C ASP A 40 18.20 42.69 2.58
N ALA A 41 18.01 43.69 1.72
CA ALA A 41 18.21 43.53 0.27
C ALA A 41 19.68 43.26 -0.11
N ILE A 42 20.63 43.89 0.59
CA ILE A 42 22.07 43.67 0.38
C ILE A 42 22.50 42.31 0.93
N ALA A 43 21.94 41.87 2.06
CA ALA A 43 22.29 40.60 2.69
C ALA A 43 21.72 39.38 1.96
N ALA A 44 20.57 39.52 1.29
CA ALA A 44 19.91 38.45 0.54
C ALA A 44 19.37 38.93 -0.83
N PRO A 45 20.25 39.19 -1.82
CA PRO A 45 19.90 39.72 -3.15
C PRO A 45 18.79 38.96 -3.88
N GLU A 46 18.81 37.63 -3.78
CA GLU A 46 17.88 36.73 -4.47
C GLU A 46 16.43 36.82 -3.95
N LEU A 47 16.26 37.25 -2.70
CA LEU A 47 14.96 37.35 -2.03
C LEU A 47 14.48 38.80 -1.89
N ALA A 48 15.33 39.75 -2.28
CA ALA A 48 15.07 41.17 -2.14
C ALA A 48 14.02 41.66 -3.13
N LYS A 49 13.11 42.52 -2.66
CA LYS A 49 12.26 43.29 -3.56
C LYS A 49 13.13 44.26 -4.37
N PRO A 50 12.79 44.54 -5.64
CA PRO A 50 13.49 45.55 -6.43
C PRO A 50 13.48 46.90 -5.70
N LEU A 51 14.60 47.61 -5.74
CA LEU A 51 14.74 48.92 -5.11
C LEU A 51 13.91 49.98 -5.85
N MET A 52 13.87 49.87 -7.18
CA MET A 52 13.08 50.69 -8.09
C MET A 52 12.41 49.78 -9.11
N GLN A 53 11.18 50.12 -9.50
CA GLN A 53 10.35 49.34 -10.40
C GLN A 53 9.78 50.22 -11.50
N ASP A 54 9.44 49.60 -12.63
CA ASP A 54 8.74 50.24 -13.75
C ASP A 54 9.46 51.45 -14.35
N LEU A 55 10.79 51.38 -14.40
CA LEU A 55 11.62 52.40 -15.08
C LEU A 55 11.69 52.09 -16.58
N ASP A 56 11.82 53.14 -17.40
CA ASP A 56 12.30 52.93 -18.77
C ASP A 56 13.81 52.61 -18.79
N ASP A 57 14.32 52.11 -19.92
CA ASP A 57 15.72 51.71 -20.03
C ASP A 57 16.69 52.86 -19.69
N GLU A 58 16.42 54.08 -20.17
CA GLU A 58 17.31 55.22 -19.91
C GLU A 58 17.29 55.66 -18.44
N GLU A 59 16.13 55.60 -17.79
CA GLU A 59 15.96 55.85 -16.36
C GLU A 59 16.66 54.78 -15.53
N ALA A 60 16.58 53.52 -15.94
CA ALA A 60 17.26 52.41 -15.29
C ALA A 60 18.79 52.56 -15.37
N ASP A 61 19.32 52.98 -16.52
CA ASP A 61 20.75 53.27 -16.72
C ASP A 61 21.22 54.37 -15.77
N ARG A 62 20.51 55.51 -15.75
CA ARG A 62 20.83 56.65 -14.87
C ARG A 62 20.77 56.26 -13.39
N ALA A 63 19.78 55.47 -13.00
CA ALA A 63 19.64 55.01 -11.63
C ALA A 63 20.75 54.01 -11.24
N CYS A 64 21.13 53.08 -12.12
CA CYS A 64 22.26 52.17 -11.88
C CYS A 64 23.59 52.94 -11.74
N GLU A 65 23.86 53.93 -12.60
CA GLU A 65 25.08 54.76 -12.51
C GLU A 65 25.12 55.57 -11.20
N LEU A 66 23.99 56.15 -10.81
CA LEU A 66 23.87 56.90 -9.56
C LEU A 66 24.11 56.01 -8.33
N LEU A 67 23.48 54.84 -8.28
CA LEU A 67 23.61 53.88 -7.19
C LEU A 67 25.03 53.31 -7.11
N ALA A 68 25.68 53.09 -8.26
CA ALA A 68 27.08 52.73 -8.33
C ALA A 68 27.99 53.83 -7.75
N GLY A 69 27.63 55.11 -7.95
CA GLY A 69 28.30 56.26 -7.31
C GLY A 69 28.27 56.24 -5.78
N PHE A 70 27.26 55.59 -5.18
CA PHE A 70 27.17 55.38 -3.73
C PHE A 70 27.84 54.07 -3.26
N GLY A 71 28.36 53.26 -4.18
CA GLY A 71 28.99 51.97 -3.90
C GLY A 71 28.03 50.78 -3.90
N LEU A 72 26.82 50.90 -4.45
CA LEU A 72 25.94 49.74 -4.67
C LEU A 72 26.20 49.08 -6.02
N LEU A 73 26.25 47.75 -6.03
CA LEU A 73 26.25 46.96 -7.25
C LEU A 73 24.79 46.62 -7.61
N CYS A 74 24.35 47.06 -8.78
CA CYS A 74 22.97 46.91 -9.24
C CYS A 74 22.88 46.13 -10.55
N GLU A 75 21.76 45.44 -10.76
CA GLU A 75 21.42 44.75 -12.00
C GLU A 75 20.04 45.18 -12.48
N LYS A 76 19.89 45.30 -13.80
CA LYS A 76 18.62 45.54 -14.48
C LYS A 76 17.92 44.20 -14.74
N GLU A 77 16.70 44.08 -14.27
CA GLU A 77 15.83 42.95 -14.54
C GLU A 77 14.69 43.43 -15.44
N GLU A 78 14.68 42.97 -16.69
CA GLU A 78 13.60 43.28 -17.64
C GLU A 78 12.32 42.59 -17.18
N THR A 79 11.29 43.37 -16.84
CA THR A 79 9.96 42.84 -16.59
C THR A 79 9.15 42.87 -17.87
N PHE A 80 8.84 41.67 -18.36
CA PHE A 80 7.80 41.48 -19.36
C PHE A 80 6.45 41.74 -18.70
N SER A 81 6.03 43.01 -18.70
CA SER A 81 4.65 43.35 -18.40
C SER A 81 3.81 42.88 -19.58
N LEU A 82 3.17 41.71 -19.43
CA LEU A 82 2.10 41.29 -20.31
C LEU A 82 0.97 42.31 -20.14
N GLU A 83 0.94 43.33 -20.99
CA GLU A 83 -0.27 44.14 -21.20
C GLU A 83 -1.36 43.17 -21.67
N LEU A 84 -2.18 42.73 -20.73
CA LEU A 84 -3.46 42.12 -21.05
C LEU A 84 -4.24 43.20 -21.82
N ALA A 85 -4.32 43.04 -23.14
CA ALA A 85 -5.44 43.54 -23.90
C ALA A 85 -6.73 43.25 -23.11
N GLU A 86 -7.72 44.15 -23.14
CA GLU A 86 -9.04 43.92 -22.55
C GLU A 86 -9.66 42.64 -23.13
N ILE A 87 -9.31 41.49 -22.56
CA ILE A 87 -9.94 40.21 -22.83
C ILE A 87 -11.27 40.32 -22.10
N GLU A 88 -12.37 40.34 -22.87
CA GLU A 88 -13.71 40.13 -22.35
C GLU A 88 -13.63 39.02 -21.29
N LYS A 89 -13.85 39.35 -20.01
CA LYS A 89 -13.63 38.43 -18.89
C LYS A 89 -14.61 37.26 -18.99
N MET A 90 -14.23 36.24 -19.76
CA MET A 90 -14.93 34.97 -19.80
C MET A 90 -14.63 34.25 -18.49
N GLN A 91 -15.66 34.08 -17.68
CA GLN A 91 -15.60 33.28 -16.48
C GLN A 91 -16.07 31.87 -16.79
N ARG A 92 -15.30 30.90 -16.34
CA ARG A 92 -15.65 29.49 -16.46
C ARG A 92 -16.42 29.04 -15.21
N CYS A 93 -17.62 28.52 -15.37
CA CYS A 93 -18.43 28.01 -14.27
C CYS A 93 -17.69 26.86 -13.57
N PRO A 94 -17.46 26.92 -12.25
CA PRO A 94 -16.74 25.88 -11.52
C PRO A 94 -17.50 24.54 -11.43
N ALA A 95 -18.82 24.55 -11.64
CA ALA A 95 -19.65 23.34 -11.52
C ALA A 95 -19.72 22.54 -12.83
N CYS A 96 -19.87 23.20 -13.97
CA CYS A 96 -20.05 22.52 -15.27
C CYS A 96 -18.98 22.86 -16.32
N GLY A 97 -18.07 23.80 -16.03
CA GLY A 97 -17.01 24.20 -16.94
C GLY A 97 -17.46 25.10 -18.10
N HIS A 98 -18.70 25.59 -18.10
CA HIS A 98 -19.25 26.48 -19.12
C HIS A 98 -18.61 27.88 -19.05
N GLU A 99 -18.15 28.39 -20.18
CA GLU A 99 -17.56 29.74 -20.29
C GLU A 99 -18.66 30.76 -20.61
N GLN A 100 -18.79 31.78 -19.75
CA GLN A 100 -19.78 32.83 -19.88
C GLN A 100 -19.16 34.20 -19.58
N LYS A 101 -19.72 35.29 -20.12
CA LYS A 101 -19.24 36.65 -19.80
C LYS A 101 -19.54 36.96 -18.33
N ALA A 102 -18.60 37.58 -17.63
CA ALA A 102 -18.83 38.04 -16.26
C ALA A 102 -20.03 38.99 -16.21
N ALA A 103 -21.00 38.73 -15.34
CA ALA A 103 -22.19 39.57 -15.21
C ALA A 103 -21.82 40.93 -14.58
N GLU A 104 -22.16 42.03 -15.24
CA GLU A 104 -21.94 43.39 -14.68
C GLU A 104 -22.79 43.64 -13.43
N ASP A 105 -23.91 42.93 -13.31
CA ASP A 105 -24.93 43.11 -12.27
C ASP A 105 -24.61 42.35 -10.97
N GLY A 106 -23.48 41.62 -10.91
CA GLY A 106 -23.08 40.81 -9.75
C GLY A 106 -23.86 39.51 -9.55
N ASN A 107 -24.75 39.16 -10.48
CA ASN A 107 -25.47 37.88 -10.50
C ASN A 107 -24.69 36.84 -11.33
N ASP A 108 -23.67 36.24 -10.72
CA ASP A 108 -22.84 35.18 -11.33
C ASP A 108 -23.56 33.81 -11.34
N ILE A 109 -24.73 33.75 -11.96
CA ILE A 109 -25.47 32.50 -12.18
C ILE A 109 -24.97 31.88 -13.48
N CYS A 110 -24.64 30.60 -13.46
CA CYS A 110 -24.27 29.90 -14.67
C CYS A 110 -25.47 29.75 -15.62
N GLU A 111 -25.37 30.22 -16.86
CA GLU A 111 -26.42 30.08 -17.87
C GLU A 111 -26.73 28.61 -18.21
N SER A 112 -25.71 27.74 -18.12
CA SER A 112 -25.85 26.32 -18.45
C SER A 112 -26.43 25.48 -17.31
N CYS A 113 -25.97 25.67 -16.07
CA CYS A 113 -26.33 24.79 -14.95
C CYS A 113 -27.08 25.48 -13.80
N GLY A 114 -27.27 26.80 -13.85
CA GLY A 114 -27.98 27.57 -12.82
C GLY A 114 -27.23 27.72 -11.49
N VAL A 115 -25.98 27.26 -11.39
CA VAL A 115 -25.19 27.36 -10.16
C VAL A 115 -24.67 28.79 -9.97
N VAL A 116 -24.86 29.33 -8.77
CA VAL A 116 -24.32 30.64 -8.38
C VAL A 116 -22.85 30.49 -7.99
N ALA A 117 -21.94 31.05 -8.78
CA ALA A 117 -20.49 30.90 -8.58
C ALA A 117 -20.02 31.39 -7.20
N SER A 118 -20.64 32.46 -6.68
CA SER A 118 -20.32 33.01 -5.35
C SER A 118 -20.68 32.06 -4.20
N LYS A 119 -21.78 31.31 -4.30
CA LYS A 119 -22.14 30.28 -3.30
C LYS A 119 -21.21 29.08 -3.38
N TYR A 120 -20.81 28.68 -4.59
CA TYR A 120 -19.87 27.58 -4.79
C TYR A 120 -18.49 27.92 -4.19
N ASN A 121 -17.96 29.11 -4.49
CA ASN A 121 -16.68 29.58 -3.96
C ASN A 121 -16.69 29.75 -2.44
N ASN A 122 -17.78 30.23 -1.85
CA ASN A 122 -17.91 30.32 -0.40
C ASN A 122 -17.95 28.94 0.26
N SER A 123 -18.62 27.95 -0.35
CA SER A 123 -18.63 26.58 0.15
C SER A 123 -17.26 25.90 0.03
N ALA A 124 -16.53 26.12 -1.07
CA ALA A 124 -15.18 25.62 -1.26
C ALA A 124 -14.20 26.25 -0.25
N ARG A 125 -14.32 27.57 0.00
CA ARG A 125 -13.52 28.28 0.99
C ARG A 125 -13.81 27.83 2.43
N GLN A 126 -15.07 27.51 2.75
CA GLN A 126 -15.42 26.93 4.05
C GLN A 126 -14.81 25.54 4.24
N LYS A 127 -14.81 24.68 3.21
CA LYS A 127 -14.15 23.37 3.26
C LYS A 127 -12.65 23.49 3.52
N ILE A 128 -11.96 24.39 2.82
CA ILE A 128 -10.53 24.65 3.03
C ILE A 128 -10.25 25.14 4.47
N LEU A 129 -11.11 25.99 5.02
CA LEU A 129 -10.99 26.47 6.41
C LEU A 129 -11.25 25.36 7.44
N GLU A 130 -12.17 24.43 7.18
CA GLU A 130 -12.43 23.28 8.03
C GLU A 130 -11.28 22.26 8.00
N GLU A 131 -10.69 22.02 6.83
CA GLU A 131 -9.49 21.19 6.66
C GLU A 131 -8.29 21.78 7.41
N GLU A 132 -8.05 23.10 7.31
CA GLU A 132 -7.01 23.80 8.08
C GLU A 132 -7.23 23.69 9.60
N LYS A 133 -8.48 23.83 10.07
CA LYS A 133 -8.81 23.64 11.48
C LYS A 133 -8.57 22.20 11.95
N HIS A 134 -8.93 21.21 11.13
CA HIS A 134 -8.70 19.81 11.43
C HIS A 134 -7.20 19.49 11.49
N ARG A 135 -6.42 20.03 10.56
CA ARG A 135 -4.95 19.93 10.54
C ARG A 135 -4.31 20.48 11.81
N LEU A 136 -4.77 21.64 12.29
CA LEU A 136 -4.29 22.24 13.54
C LEU A 136 -4.65 21.38 14.77
N ALA A 137 -5.87 20.83 14.82
CA ALA A 137 -6.30 19.97 15.92
C ALA A 137 -5.49 18.66 15.99
N LEU A 138 -5.15 18.07 14.84
CA LEU A 138 -4.29 16.88 14.77
C LEU A 138 -2.87 17.19 15.26
N LYS A 139 -2.26 18.30 14.82
CA LYS A 139 -0.93 18.72 15.30
C LYS A 139 -0.90 18.91 16.82
N GLN A 140 -1.96 19.49 17.39
CA GLN A 140 -2.08 19.62 18.85
C GLN A 140 -2.17 18.26 19.54
N ARG A 141 -2.94 17.30 18.99
CA ARG A 141 -3.02 15.94 19.54
C ARG A 141 -1.69 15.18 19.45
N HIS A 142 -0.94 15.33 18.36
CA HIS A 142 0.39 14.72 18.24
C HIS A 142 1.36 15.29 19.28
N ALA A 143 1.35 16.62 19.48
CA ALA A 143 2.18 17.25 20.51
C ALA A 143 1.83 16.74 21.92
N THR A 144 0.53 16.54 22.23
CA THR A 144 0.14 15.99 23.55
C THR A 144 0.55 14.54 23.73
N VAL A 145 0.36 13.68 22.71
CA VAL A 145 0.75 12.26 22.79
C VAL A 145 2.27 12.12 22.90
N GLN A 146 3.03 12.96 22.21
CA GLN A 146 4.50 12.96 22.29
C GLN A 146 4.98 13.41 23.68
N ALA A 147 4.35 14.43 24.26
CA ALA A 147 4.63 14.85 25.63
C ALA A 147 4.28 13.76 26.67
N GLU A 148 3.17 13.04 26.47
CA GLU A 148 2.78 11.91 27.33
C GLU A 148 3.76 10.72 27.20
N LYS A 149 4.23 10.40 25.99
CA LYS A 149 5.26 9.37 25.78
C LYS A 149 6.56 9.74 26.48
N GLU A 150 7.03 10.97 26.33
CA GLU A 150 8.24 11.44 27.03
C GLU A 150 8.09 11.42 28.55
N GLN A 151 6.90 11.72 29.07
CA GLN A 151 6.64 11.62 30.50
C GLN A 151 6.65 10.16 30.98
N ALA A 152 6.02 9.26 30.23
CA ALA A 152 6.00 7.82 30.54
C ALA A 152 7.41 7.21 30.52
N GLU A 153 8.26 7.58 29.56
CA GLU A 153 9.66 7.13 29.52
C GLU A 153 10.46 7.62 30.73
N ARG A 154 10.28 8.89 31.15
CA ARG A 154 10.92 9.42 32.36
C ARG A 154 10.44 8.70 33.63
N GLU A 155 9.16 8.36 33.70
CA GLU A 155 8.60 7.60 34.83
C GLU A 155 9.14 6.17 34.84
N GLU A 156 9.26 5.51 33.69
CA GLU A 156 9.85 4.17 33.59
C GLU A 156 11.34 4.18 33.95
N GLU A 157 12.11 5.19 33.50
CA GLU A 157 13.50 5.37 33.91
C GLU A 157 13.63 5.59 35.41
N ALA A 158 12.77 6.41 36.02
CA ALA A 158 12.76 6.64 37.46
C ALA A 158 12.46 5.35 38.25
N ILE A 159 11.46 4.57 37.83
CA ILE A 159 11.13 3.27 38.43
C ILE A 159 12.31 2.30 38.29
N ARG A 160 12.99 2.31 37.14
CA ARG A 160 14.14 1.46 36.88
C ARG A 160 15.33 1.82 37.76
N GLU A 161 15.57 3.11 38.00
CA GLU A 161 16.59 3.59 38.92
C GLU A 161 16.25 3.21 40.37
N GLU A 162 14.99 3.31 40.78
CA GLU A 162 14.55 2.91 42.12
C GLU A 162 14.71 1.40 42.35
N ILE A 163 14.34 0.57 41.37
CA ILE A 163 14.56 -0.88 41.42
C ILE A 163 16.06 -1.19 41.50
N GLN A 164 16.92 -0.48 40.75
CA GLN A 164 18.37 -0.66 40.81
C GLN A 164 18.96 -0.26 42.16
N ALA A 165 18.43 0.81 42.78
CA ALA A 165 18.82 1.25 44.10
C ALA A 165 18.44 0.22 45.18
N GLN A 166 17.23 -0.35 45.10
CA GLN A 166 16.76 -1.38 46.03
C GLN A 166 17.53 -2.70 45.88
N LEU A 167 17.96 -3.05 44.67
CA LEU A 167 18.74 -4.26 44.41
C LEU A 167 20.23 -4.11 44.72
N GLY A 168 20.71 -2.92 45.13
CA GLY A 168 22.09 -2.69 45.54
C GLY A 168 23.14 -2.88 44.44
N VAL A 169 22.73 -2.88 43.16
CA VAL A 169 23.61 -3.09 42.02
C VAL A 169 24.39 -1.80 41.72
N LYS A 170 25.56 -1.64 42.32
CA LYS A 170 26.47 -0.54 41.98
C LYS A 170 26.95 -0.70 40.54
N ARG A 171 26.61 0.26 39.66
CA ARG A 171 27.18 0.37 38.30
C ARG A 171 28.71 0.44 38.40
N LYS A 172 29.40 -0.62 38.02
CA LYS A 172 30.82 -0.53 37.64
C LYS A 172 30.88 0.04 36.23
N SER A 173 31.39 1.25 36.09
CA SER A 173 31.72 1.86 34.81
C SER A 173 32.86 1.07 34.15
N ILE A 174 32.51 0.12 33.28
CA ILE A 174 33.49 -0.64 32.51
C ILE A 174 33.59 0.00 31.13
N GLY A 175 34.78 0.52 30.83
CA GLY A 175 35.15 1.12 29.56
C GLY A 175 34.99 0.17 28.38
N ARG A 176 34.65 0.78 27.24
CA ARG A 176 34.40 0.17 25.92
C ARG A 176 35.44 -0.89 25.53
N LYS A 177 35.03 -2.17 25.45
CA LYS A 177 35.28 -3.12 24.34
C LYS A 177 34.23 -4.25 24.36
N PRO A 178 33.74 -4.74 23.21
CA PRO A 178 32.69 -5.74 23.16
C PRO A 178 33.29 -7.15 23.08
N LEU A 179 32.92 -8.04 24.00
CA LEU A 179 33.06 -9.48 23.83
C LEU A 179 32.05 -10.20 24.73
N ILE A 180 31.07 -10.81 24.07
CA ILE A 180 30.39 -12.08 24.34
C ILE A 180 30.19 -12.46 25.83
N GLY A 181 28.92 -12.53 26.21
CA GLY A 181 28.43 -13.64 27.04
C GLY A 181 27.64 -13.28 28.29
N ILE A 182 26.45 -13.90 28.36
CA ILE A 182 25.71 -14.29 29.57
C ILE A 182 24.77 -13.24 30.16
N GLY A 183 23.48 -13.47 29.92
CA GLY A 183 22.36 -12.89 30.66
C GLY A 183 21.17 -13.85 30.63
N ALA A 184 21.34 -14.98 31.28
CA ALA A 184 20.33 -16.01 31.44
C ALA A 184 19.36 -15.63 32.58
N VAL A 185 18.07 -15.90 32.36
CA VAL A 185 17.06 -16.29 33.37
C VAL A 185 16.68 -15.25 34.43
N VAL A 186 15.58 -14.54 34.19
CA VAL A 186 14.48 -14.41 35.16
C VAL A 186 13.16 -14.57 34.38
N SER A 187 12.81 -15.81 34.10
CA SER A 187 11.45 -16.21 33.70
C SER A 187 10.93 -17.09 34.82
N LEU A 188 10.13 -16.54 35.74
CA LEU A 188 9.24 -17.26 36.65
C LEU A 188 8.52 -16.23 37.56
N ALA A 189 7.41 -15.65 37.08
CA ALA A 189 6.25 -15.22 37.87
C ALA A 189 5.29 -14.34 37.02
N ALA A 190 4.56 -14.93 36.07
CA ALA A 190 3.32 -14.34 35.51
C ALA A 190 2.52 -15.34 34.65
N ILE A 191 2.47 -16.63 35.02
CA ILE A 191 1.49 -17.57 34.45
C ILE A 191 0.60 -18.04 35.61
N ALA A 192 -0.30 -17.15 36.03
CA ALA A 192 -1.47 -17.49 36.85
C ALA A 192 -2.41 -16.27 36.96
N THR A 193 -3.17 -15.92 35.91
CA THR A 193 -4.42 -15.11 36.01
C THR A 193 -5.19 -14.93 34.68
N ILE A 194 -5.30 -15.96 33.82
CA ILE A 194 -6.23 -15.91 32.66
C ILE A 194 -7.14 -17.16 32.62
N SER A 195 -7.70 -17.55 33.77
CA SER A 195 -8.71 -18.62 33.84
C SER A 195 -9.89 -18.30 34.77
N GLN A 196 -10.20 -17.01 34.99
CA GLN A 196 -11.36 -16.58 35.80
C GLN A 196 -12.22 -15.46 35.21
N LEU A 197 -12.16 -15.19 33.90
CA LEU A 197 -13.02 -14.17 33.27
C LEU A 197 -14.35 -14.70 32.70
N ASP A 198 -14.58 -16.01 32.71
CA ASP A 198 -15.86 -16.61 32.30
C ASP A 198 -16.89 -16.76 33.44
N ALA A 199 -16.50 -16.46 34.69
CA ALA A 199 -17.38 -16.61 35.86
C ALA A 199 -18.20 -15.34 36.22
N ILE A 200 -17.91 -14.19 35.60
CA ILE A 200 -18.55 -12.90 35.97
C ILE A 200 -19.76 -12.56 35.08
N LYS A 201 -19.97 -13.24 33.95
CA LYS A 201 -21.17 -13.06 33.10
C LYS A 201 -22.38 -13.94 33.48
N ALA A 202 -22.26 -14.76 34.53
CA ALA A 202 -23.33 -15.66 34.97
C ALA A 202 -24.14 -15.17 36.20
N MET A 203 -23.88 -13.98 36.74
CA MET A 203 -24.58 -13.44 37.91
C MET A 203 -25.45 -12.22 37.61
N HIS A 204 -26.33 -12.29 36.61
CA HIS A 204 -27.48 -11.38 36.49
C HIS A 204 -28.64 -12.10 35.79
N ASN A 205 -29.29 -13.02 36.52
CA ASN A 205 -30.65 -13.44 36.20
C ASN A 205 -31.33 -13.94 37.49
N PRO A 206 -32.30 -13.21 38.06
CA PRO A 206 -33.00 -13.67 39.25
C PRO A 206 -34.18 -14.57 38.88
N GLN A 207 -34.37 -15.60 39.71
CA GLN A 207 -35.58 -16.44 39.88
C GLN A 207 -35.74 -17.72 39.04
N LYS A 208 -35.33 -18.84 39.64
CA LYS A 208 -36.24 -19.92 40.09
C LYS A 208 -35.50 -20.90 41.02
N PRO A 209 -36.16 -21.49 42.04
CA PRO A 209 -35.50 -22.29 43.07
C PRO A 209 -35.08 -23.67 42.55
N VAL A 210 -33.87 -24.06 42.93
CA VAL A 210 -33.25 -25.36 42.66
C VAL A 210 -33.62 -26.34 43.78
N GLU A 211 -34.15 -27.49 43.39
CA GLU A 211 -34.14 -28.71 44.19
C GLU A 211 -32.72 -29.23 44.35
N THR A 212 -32.37 -29.48 45.60
CA THR A 212 -31.18 -30.13 46.12
C THR A 212 -30.80 -31.41 45.35
N ALA A 213 -29.57 -31.49 44.86
CA ALA A 213 -28.89 -32.77 44.62
C ALA A 213 -27.39 -32.67 44.90
N GLN A 214 -26.93 -33.64 45.69
CA GLN A 214 -25.67 -33.76 46.40
C GLN A 214 -24.41 -33.72 45.53
N ALA A 215 -23.39 -33.08 46.11
CA ALA A 215 -22.00 -33.18 45.70
C ALA A 215 -21.44 -34.60 45.88
N SER A 216 -20.74 -35.09 44.86
CA SER A 216 -19.80 -36.21 44.97
C SER A 216 -18.39 -35.72 44.62
N ALA A 217 -17.44 -36.18 45.43
CA ALA A 217 -16.03 -35.82 45.45
C ALA A 217 -15.26 -36.21 44.16
N PRO A 218 -14.10 -35.56 43.86
CA PRO A 218 -13.36 -35.82 42.63
C PRO A 218 -12.63 -37.17 42.67
N GLU A 219 -13.01 -38.05 41.74
CA GLU A 219 -12.34 -39.32 41.47
C GLU A 219 -11.04 -39.08 40.70
N GLN A 220 -9.93 -39.59 41.24
CA GLN A 220 -8.57 -39.46 40.71
C GLN A 220 -8.47 -40.04 39.29
N ALA A 221 -8.07 -39.20 38.33
CA ALA A 221 -7.86 -39.58 36.94
C ALA A 221 -6.72 -40.61 36.79
N ARG A 222 -7.09 -41.89 36.62
CA ARG A 222 -6.17 -42.92 36.14
C ARG A 222 -5.89 -42.73 34.64
N PRO A 223 -4.63 -42.78 34.19
CA PRO A 223 -4.32 -42.76 32.76
C PRO A 223 -4.90 -44.00 32.09
N ARG A 224 -5.83 -43.80 31.14
CA ARG A 224 -6.36 -44.87 30.28
C ARG A 224 -5.22 -45.43 29.44
N ARG A 225 -4.69 -46.59 29.84
CA ARG A 225 -3.81 -47.41 29.00
C ARG A 225 -4.60 -47.82 27.76
N ILE A 226 -4.33 -47.19 26.63
CA ILE A 226 -4.78 -47.67 25.32
C ILE A 226 -4.07 -49.01 25.11
N SER A 227 -4.84 -50.10 24.97
CA SER A 227 -4.26 -51.42 24.79
C SER A 227 -3.50 -51.46 23.45
N MET A 228 -2.32 -52.09 23.46
CA MET A 228 -1.50 -52.29 22.26
C MET A 228 -2.28 -52.93 21.10
N ALA A 229 -3.27 -53.76 21.41
CA ALA A 229 -4.18 -54.34 20.42
C ALA A 229 -5.01 -53.30 19.64
N LYS A 230 -5.46 -52.21 20.28
CA LYS A 230 -6.19 -51.13 19.60
C LYS A 230 -5.27 -50.29 18.71
N LEU A 231 -4.02 -50.08 19.14
CA LEU A 231 -3.00 -49.40 18.33
C LEU A 231 -2.60 -50.25 17.12
N GLN A 232 -2.42 -51.57 17.29
CA GLN A 232 -2.11 -52.48 16.19
C GLN A 232 -3.27 -52.62 15.20
N ALA A 233 -4.51 -52.69 15.66
CA ALA A 233 -5.69 -52.71 14.78
C ALA A 233 -5.88 -51.38 14.01
N ALA A 234 -5.60 -50.25 14.65
CA ALA A 234 -5.62 -48.94 13.97
C ALA A 234 -4.50 -48.84 12.92
N ALA A 235 -3.30 -49.33 13.24
CA ALA A 235 -2.15 -49.35 12.33
C ALA A 235 -2.39 -50.30 11.13
N SER A 236 -2.97 -51.47 11.34
CA SER A 236 -3.29 -52.41 10.26
C SER A 236 -4.40 -51.86 9.35
N LEU A 237 -5.43 -51.22 9.91
CA LEU A 237 -6.47 -50.56 9.13
C LEU A 237 -5.91 -49.38 8.32
N ALA A 238 -4.99 -48.60 8.90
CA ALA A 238 -4.30 -47.54 8.18
C ALA A 238 -3.42 -48.09 7.05
N ALA A 239 -2.69 -49.18 7.28
CA ALA A 239 -1.86 -49.83 6.28
C ALA A 239 -2.68 -50.44 5.13
N GLN A 240 -3.84 -51.03 5.44
CA GLN A 240 -4.76 -51.58 4.44
C GLN A 240 -5.38 -50.45 3.59
N LYS A 241 -5.81 -49.35 4.21
CA LYS A 241 -6.27 -48.16 3.48
C LYS A 241 -5.16 -47.55 2.61
N ALA A 242 -3.92 -47.51 3.09
CA ALA A 242 -2.79 -47.04 2.31
C ALA A 242 -2.47 -47.96 1.11
N ALA A 243 -2.59 -49.28 1.29
CA ALA A 243 -2.39 -50.26 0.21
C ALA A 243 -3.48 -50.17 -0.86
N GLU A 244 -4.74 -49.96 -0.47
CA GLU A 244 -5.86 -49.73 -1.40
C GLU A 244 -5.75 -48.38 -2.14
N GLN A 245 -5.17 -47.36 -1.51
CA GLN A 245 -4.95 -46.05 -2.14
C GLN A 245 -3.74 -46.01 -3.08
N ARG A 246 -2.80 -46.96 -2.98
CA ARG A 246 -1.55 -46.93 -3.76
C ARG A 246 -1.76 -47.08 -5.28
N PRO A 247 -2.60 -48.01 -5.79
CA PRO A 247 -2.91 -48.08 -7.23
C PRO A 247 -3.63 -46.84 -7.74
N GLN A 248 -4.46 -46.23 -6.89
CA GLN A 248 -5.18 -45.00 -7.23
C GLN A 248 -4.22 -43.82 -7.39
N LEU A 249 -3.30 -43.63 -6.45
CA LEU A 249 -2.28 -42.58 -6.52
C LEU A 249 -1.34 -42.76 -7.72
N GLN A 250 -1.01 -44.00 -8.09
CA GLN A 250 -0.24 -44.30 -9.29
C GLN A 250 -0.99 -43.98 -10.58
N GLY A 251 -2.30 -44.26 -10.62
CA GLY A 251 -3.15 -43.90 -11.76
C GLY A 251 -3.30 -42.38 -11.93
N ASP A 252 -3.49 -41.66 -10.82
CA ASP A 252 -3.61 -40.21 -10.84
C ASP A 252 -2.26 -39.53 -11.20
N ALA A 253 -1.12 -40.08 -10.77
CA ALA A 253 0.21 -39.61 -11.18
C ALA A 253 0.47 -39.76 -12.68
N ARG A 254 0.15 -40.93 -13.27
CA ARG A 254 0.28 -41.14 -14.72
C ARG A 254 -0.56 -40.15 -15.53
N ARG A 255 -1.76 -39.82 -15.04
CA ARG A 255 -2.61 -38.82 -15.70
C ARG A 255 -2.04 -37.42 -15.59
N LEU A 256 -1.35 -37.10 -14.49
CA LEU A 256 -0.63 -35.85 -14.37
C LEU A 256 0.47 -35.75 -15.44
N ASP A 257 1.21 -36.83 -15.67
CA ASP A 257 2.23 -36.91 -16.74
C ASP A 257 1.59 -36.81 -18.13
N GLU A 258 0.43 -37.45 -18.36
CA GLU A 258 -0.33 -37.33 -19.60
C GLU A 258 -0.81 -35.89 -19.84
N ILE A 259 -1.33 -35.22 -18.82
CA ILE A 259 -1.72 -33.79 -18.89
C ILE A 259 -0.50 -32.93 -19.21
N GLN A 260 0.63 -33.19 -18.56
CA GLN A 260 1.86 -32.45 -18.85
C GLN A 260 2.31 -32.68 -20.30
N THR A 261 2.21 -33.92 -20.80
CA THR A 261 2.49 -34.25 -22.20
C THR A 261 1.53 -33.55 -23.16
N LEU A 262 0.24 -33.45 -22.82
CA LEU A 262 -0.76 -32.72 -23.63
C LEU A 262 -0.50 -31.20 -23.65
N LEU A 263 0.08 -30.66 -22.58
CA LEU A 263 0.46 -29.24 -22.45
C LEU A 263 1.83 -28.92 -23.09
N GLU A 264 2.66 -29.94 -23.29
CA GLU A 264 3.87 -29.92 -24.10
C GLU A 264 3.48 -30.02 -25.59
N ILE A 265 3.16 -28.87 -26.18
CA ILE A 265 2.88 -28.77 -27.62
C ILE A 265 4.06 -29.39 -28.38
N PRO A 266 3.86 -30.43 -29.21
CA PRO A 266 4.93 -30.96 -30.03
C PRO A 266 5.41 -29.84 -30.96
N ALA A 267 6.72 -29.57 -30.92
CA ALA A 267 7.36 -28.71 -31.90
C ALA A 267 6.93 -29.19 -33.30
N ALA A 268 6.50 -28.26 -34.15
CA ALA A 268 6.04 -28.57 -35.50
C ALA A 268 6.98 -29.60 -36.16
N ASN A 269 6.39 -30.63 -36.77
CA ASN A 269 7.06 -31.74 -37.43
C ASN A 269 8.41 -31.35 -38.06
N PRO A 270 9.54 -31.99 -37.71
CA PRO A 270 10.86 -31.64 -38.26
C PRO A 270 11.01 -31.94 -39.76
N GLU A 271 10.02 -32.58 -40.40
CA GLU A 271 10.07 -32.93 -41.83
C GLU A 271 9.93 -31.74 -42.79
N THR A 272 9.52 -30.55 -42.33
CA THR A 272 9.55 -29.32 -43.14
C THR A 272 10.75 -28.41 -42.88
N ALA A 273 11.68 -28.79 -41.99
CA ALA A 273 12.86 -27.99 -41.62
C ALA A 273 14.20 -28.49 -42.21
N GLN A 274 14.19 -29.26 -43.30
CA GLN A 274 15.41 -29.63 -44.03
C GLN A 274 15.70 -28.67 -45.20
N THR A 275 15.97 -27.39 -44.92
CA THR A 275 16.88 -26.56 -45.73
C THR A 275 17.18 -25.24 -44.99
N GLY A 276 18.29 -25.17 -44.25
CA GLY A 276 18.81 -23.91 -43.72
C GLY A 276 19.63 -24.05 -42.45
N LYS A 277 20.94 -23.80 -42.55
CA LYS A 277 21.95 -23.97 -41.48
C LYS A 277 21.79 -22.96 -40.34
N THR A 278 22.07 -23.46 -39.12
CA THR A 278 22.49 -22.75 -37.90
C THR A 278 21.62 -21.58 -37.45
N ALA A 279 20.62 -21.87 -36.60
CA ALA A 279 19.94 -20.89 -35.75
C ALA A 279 19.91 -21.39 -34.30
N THR A 280 20.23 -20.48 -33.39
CA THR A 280 20.34 -20.60 -31.92
C THR A 280 19.06 -21.10 -31.23
N ALA A 281 19.23 -21.89 -30.17
CA ALA A 281 18.21 -22.67 -29.45
C ALA A 281 17.21 -21.89 -28.57
N ASN A 282 16.76 -20.70 -29.00
CA ASN A 282 15.68 -19.93 -28.34
C ASN A 282 14.63 -19.42 -29.33
N ALA A 283 14.40 -20.15 -30.44
CA ALA A 283 13.34 -19.81 -31.37
C ALA A 283 11.98 -20.15 -30.73
N ALA A 284 11.19 -19.12 -30.41
CA ALA A 284 9.80 -19.25 -30.00
C ALA A 284 9.05 -20.13 -31.01
N LEU A 285 8.38 -21.17 -30.51
CA LEU A 285 7.55 -22.05 -31.33
C LEU A 285 6.48 -21.22 -32.07
N PRO A 286 6.15 -21.55 -33.33
CA PRO A 286 5.06 -20.87 -34.03
C PRO A 286 3.76 -21.05 -33.23
N PRO A 287 2.94 -20.00 -33.09
CA PRO A 287 1.68 -20.10 -32.36
C PRO A 287 0.78 -21.13 -33.04
N LEU A 288 0.24 -22.06 -32.25
CA LEU A 288 -0.81 -22.96 -32.74
C LEU A 288 -2.00 -22.15 -33.26
N SER A 289 -2.74 -22.71 -34.22
CA SER A 289 -4.05 -22.15 -34.56
C SER A 289 -4.94 -22.17 -33.32
N GLU A 290 -5.77 -21.14 -33.16
CA GLU A 290 -6.65 -20.98 -31.99
C GLU A 290 -7.55 -22.20 -31.75
N SER A 291 -7.99 -22.86 -32.84
CA SER A 291 -8.77 -24.10 -32.79
C SER A 291 -7.99 -25.28 -32.23
N ALA A 292 -6.73 -25.47 -32.65
CA ALA A 292 -5.89 -26.55 -32.17
C ALA A 292 -5.56 -26.36 -30.69
N SER A 293 -5.24 -25.13 -30.29
CA SER A 293 -5.02 -24.78 -28.88
C SER A 293 -6.23 -25.12 -28.02
N TYR A 294 -7.43 -24.70 -28.44
CA TYR A 294 -8.67 -24.98 -27.72
C TYR A 294 -8.91 -26.48 -27.50
N GLU A 295 -8.71 -27.30 -28.53
CA GLU A 295 -8.89 -28.75 -28.44
C GLU A 295 -7.89 -29.39 -27.47
N HIS A 296 -6.63 -28.97 -27.49
CA HIS A 296 -5.60 -29.47 -26.57
C HIS A 296 -5.95 -29.13 -25.11
N PHE A 297 -6.34 -27.89 -24.82
CA PHE A 297 -6.78 -27.52 -23.48
C PHE A 297 -8.05 -28.28 -23.06
N SER A 298 -9.03 -28.43 -23.94
CA SER A 298 -10.24 -29.20 -23.65
C SER A 298 -9.92 -30.65 -23.28
N GLN A 299 -9.01 -31.30 -24.02
CA GLN A 299 -8.56 -32.66 -23.70
C GLN A 299 -7.80 -32.73 -22.38
N ALA A 300 -6.88 -31.79 -22.13
CA ALA A 300 -6.17 -31.71 -20.86
C ALA A 300 -7.13 -31.52 -19.67
N PHE A 301 -8.19 -30.73 -19.85
CA PHE A 301 -9.28 -30.64 -18.87
C PHE A 301 -9.95 -31.99 -18.66
N ASP A 302 -10.39 -32.65 -19.72
CA ASP A 302 -11.07 -33.93 -19.63
C ASP A 302 -10.20 -35.00 -18.93
N GLU A 303 -8.87 -34.97 -19.10
CA GLU A 303 -7.96 -35.84 -18.33
C GLU A 303 -7.84 -35.42 -16.86
N ALA A 304 -7.71 -34.12 -16.57
CA ALA A 304 -7.73 -33.60 -15.20
C ALA A 304 -9.05 -33.96 -14.49
N GLU A 305 -10.16 -34.01 -15.21
CA GLU A 305 -11.46 -34.40 -14.67
C GLU A 305 -11.45 -35.82 -14.11
N LYS A 306 -10.70 -36.73 -14.75
CA LYS A 306 -10.63 -38.13 -14.37
C LYS A 306 -9.80 -38.35 -13.11
N ILE A 307 -8.90 -37.42 -12.74
CA ILE A 307 -8.09 -37.51 -11.52
C ILE A 307 -9.02 -37.57 -10.29
N ARG A 308 -8.85 -38.60 -9.47
CA ARG A 308 -9.73 -38.84 -8.30
C ARG A 308 -9.25 -38.11 -7.06
N ASP A 309 -7.94 -38.04 -6.86
CA ASP A 309 -7.36 -37.28 -5.75
C ASP A 309 -7.60 -35.76 -5.94
N PRO A 310 -8.29 -35.09 -4.99
CA PRO A 310 -8.62 -33.66 -5.12
C PRO A 310 -7.39 -32.75 -5.17
N LYS A 311 -6.27 -33.14 -4.55
CA LYS A 311 -5.05 -32.31 -4.52
C LYS A 311 -4.32 -32.40 -5.85
N GLN A 312 -4.09 -33.61 -6.36
CA GLN A 312 -3.47 -33.82 -7.67
C GLN A 312 -4.33 -33.23 -8.79
N LYS A 313 -5.65 -33.34 -8.68
CA LYS A 313 -6.57 -32.67 -9.59
C LYS A 313 -6.42 -31.15 -9.56
N ALA A 314 -6.32 -30.56 -8.36
CA ALA A 314 -6.09 -29.12 -8.24
C ALA A 314 -4.75 -28.70 -8.87
N VAL A 315 -3.68 -29.47 -8.66
CA VAL A 315 -2.35 -29.24 -9.28
C VAL A 315 -2.44 -29.32 -10.81
N ALA A 316 -3.09 -30.36 -11.34
CA ALA A 316 -3.28 -30.49 -12.78
C ALA A 316 -4.03 -29.30 -13.39
N LEU A 317 -5.14 -28.89 -12.75
CA LEU A 317 -5.91 -27.73 -13.21
C LEU A 317 -5.12 -26.43 -13.14
N ASP A 318 -4.27 -26.28 -12.11
CA ASP A 318 -3.38 -25.13 -11.94
C ASP A 318 -2.34 -25.06 -13.07
N LEU A 319 -1.71 -26.19 -13.40
CA LEU A 319 -0.77 -26.31 -14.52
C LEU A 319 -1.42 -25.98 -15.87
N ILE A 320 -2.65 -26.47 -16.10
CA ILE A 320 -3.39 -26.20 -17.34
C ILE A 320 -3.69 -24.70 -17.46
N VAL A 321 -4.13 -24.05 -16.38
CA VAL A 321 -4.41 -22.61 -16.36
C VAL A 321 -3.14 -21.79 -16.54
N ASP A 322 -2.06 -22.10 -15.81
CA ASP A 322 -0.79 -21.38 -15.95
C ASP A 322 -0.22 -21.50 -17.36
N ARG A 323 -0.31 -22.69 -17.97
CA ARG A 323 0.13 -22.88 -19.35
C ARG A 323 -0.69 -22.05 -20.32
N ALA A 324 -2.00 -21.98 -20.11
CA ALA A 324 -2.87 -21.20 -20.97
C ALA A 324 -2.67 -19.69 -20.83
N LEU A 325 -2.45 -19.21 -19.60
CA LEU A 325 -2.12 -17.82 -19.32
C LEU A 325 -0.83 -17.40 -20.02
N ASN A 326 0.21 -18.22 -19.90
CA ASN A 326 1.53 -17.95 -20.49
C ASN A 326 1.51 -17.88 -22.02
N GLN A 327 0.55 -18.53 -22.67
CA GLN A 327 0.41 -18.52 -24.13
C GLN A 327 -0.51 -17.40 -24.65
N LYS A 328 -0.97 -16.49 -23.77
CA LYS A 328 -1.83 -15.34 -24.12
C LYS A 328 -3.06 -15.73 -24.96
N HIS A 329 -3.74 -16.81 -24.55
CA HIS A 329 -4.85 -17.33 -25.35
C HIS A 329 -6.07 -16.43 -25.41
N SER A 330 -6.89 -16.67 -26.43
CA SER A 330 -8.11 -15.94 -26.72
C SER A 330 -9.20 -16.10 -25.65
N ALA A 331 -10.15 -15.15 -25.63
CA ALA A 331 -11.36 -15.17 -24.82
C ALA A 331 -12.16 -16.49 -24.93
N ARG A 332 -12.07 -17.18 -26.07
CA ARG A 332 -12.71 -18.48 -26.29
C ARG A 332 -12.15 -19.57 -25.37
N THR A 333 -10.84 -19.54 -25.12
CA THR A 333 -10.17 -20.48 -24.20
C THR A 333 -10.57 -20.16 -22.76
N LEU A 334 -10.56 -18.88 -22.36
CA LEU A 334 -11.03 -18.41 -21.05
C LEU A 334 -12.50 -18.76 -20.77
N THR A 335 -13.35 -18.71 -21.79
CA THR A 335 -14.75 -19.13 -21.67
C THR A 335 -14.88 -20.65 -21.47
N LEU A 336 -14.04 -21.46 -22.11
CA LEU A 336 -13.97 -22.90 -21.87
C LEU A 336 -13.56 -23.17 -20.42
N PHE A 337 -12.52 -22.49 -19.95
CA PHE A 337 -12.10 -22.53 -18.56
C PHE A 337 -13.29 -22.25 -17.63
N GLU A 338 -13.96 -21.12 -17.77
CA GLU A 338 -15.15 -20.80 -16.96
C GLU A 338 -16.21 -21.90 -16.99
N LYS A 339 -16.59 -22.38 -18.18
CA LYS A 339 -17.66 -23.37 -18.35
C LYS A 339 -17.31 -24.68 -17.66
N LYS A 340 -16.07 -25.16 -17.85
CA LYS A 340 -15.57 -26.36 -17.19
C LYS A 340 -15.47 -26.15 -15.67
N PHE A 341 -14.98 -24.98 -15.23
CA PHE A 341 -14.82 -24.65 -13.82
C PHE A 341 -16.11 -24.44 -13.04
N ARG A 342 -17.19 -23.97 -13.65
CA ARG A 342 -18.50 -23.95 -12.98
C ARG A 342 -18.95 -25.35 -12.57
N GLY A 343 -18.61 -26.37 -13.35
CA GLY A 343 -18.82 -27.78 -12.99
C GLY A 343 -17.99 -28.23 -11.78
N PHE A 344 -16.76 -27.72 -11.64
CA PHE A 344 -15.88 -27.99 -10.49
C PHE A 344 -16.26 -27.21 -9.23
N GLY A 345 -17.00 -26.11 -9.43
CA GLY A 345 -17.29 -25.11 -8.42
C GLY A 345 -16.05 -24.26 -8.19
N VAL A 346 -15.91 -23.18 -8.95
CA VAL A 346 -14.86 -22.14 -8.85
C VAL A 346 -14.48 -21.81 -7.39
N GLY A 347 -15.44 -21.89 -6.46
CA GLY A 347 -15.17 -21.69 -5.04
C GLY A 347 -14.51 -22.84 -4.24
N LYS A 348 -14.19 -24.00 -4.81
CA LYS A 348 -13.47 -25.08 -4.11
C LYS A 348 -11.95 -24.90 -4.19
N THR A 349 -11.44 -24.24 -5.21
CA THR A 349 -10.01 -23.98 -5.45
C THR A 349 -9.79 -22.48 -5.64
N PRO A 350 -9.71 -21.72 -4.55
CA PRO A 350 -9.73 -20.27 -4.68
C PRO A 350 -8.56 -19.65 -5.43
N ALA A 351 -7.36 -20.25 -5.34
CA ALA A 351 -6.19 -19.82 -6.11
C ALA A 351 -6.47 -19.84 -7.62
N LEU A 352 -7.26 -20.80 -8.08
CA LEU A 352 -7.60 -20.96 -9.49
C LEU A 352 -8.59 -19.90 -9.96
N GLY A 353 -9.62 -19.62 -9.14
CA GLY A 353 -10.53 -18.51 -9.41
C GLY A 353 -9.79 -17.19 -9.48
N ASP A 354 -8.81 -17.00 -8.60
CA ASP A 354 -7.95 -15.80 -8.58
C ASP A 354 -7.14 -15.63 -9.89
N LYS A 355 -6.53 -16.71 -10.39
CA LYS A 355 -5.80 -16.74 -11.67
C LYS A 355 -6.68 -16.45 -12.88
N ILE A 356 -7.89 -17.03 -12.93
CA ILE A 356 -8.85 -16.78 -14.03
C ILE A 356 -9.32 -15.32 -14.03
N VAL A 357 -9.55 -14.74 -12.85
CA VAL A 357 -9.89 -13.31 -12.75
C VAL A 357 -8.75 -12.46 -13.33
N THR A 358 -7.50 -12.74 -12.95
CA THR A 358 -6.32 -12.06 -13.52
C THR A 358 -6.25 -12.23 -15.03
N ALA A 359 -6.48 -13.44 -15.55
CA ALA A 359 -6.52 -13.73 -16.98
C ALA A 359 -7.50 -12.81 -17.75
N TRP A 360 -8.71 -12.68 -17.21
CA TRP A 360 -9.75 -11.87 -17.82
C TRP A 360 -9.38 -10.39 -17.80
N LEU A 361 -8.80 -9.90 -16.70
CA LEU A 361 -8.32 -8.51 -16.60
C LEU A 361 -7.19 -8.23 -17.58
N GLU A 362 -6.22 -9.15 -17.73
CA GLU A 362 -5.15 -9.03 -18.72
C GLU A 362 -5.67 -9.03 -20.17
N SER A 363 -6.79 -9.71 -20.42
CA SER A 363 -7.46 -9.70 -21.72
C SER A 363 -8.33 -8.46 -21.98
N GLY A 364 -8.54 -7.61 -20.97
CA GLY A 364 -9.40 -6.43 -21.04
C GLY A 364 -10.89 -6.68 -20.81
N ASP A 365 -11.29 -7.89 -20.38
CA ASP A 365 -12.68 -8.28 -20.16
C ASP A 365 -13.05 -8.24 -18.67
N SER A 366 -13.26 -7.03 -18.14
CA SER A 366 -13.62 -6.85 -16.73
C SER A 366 -14.96 -7.47 -16.37
N ALA A 367 -15.89 -7.58 -17.32
CA ALA A 367 -17.22 -8.15 -17.09
C ALA A 367 -17.16 -9.64 -16.75
N HIS A 368 -16.37 -10.42 -17.50
CA HIS A 368 -16.14 -11.84 -17.18
C HIS A 368 -15.28 -12.01 -15.92
N ALA A 369 -14.30 -11.12 -15.71
CA ALA A 369 -13.53 -11.09 -14.47
C ALA A 369 -14.44 -10.88 -13.25
N PHE A 370 -15.35 -9.90 -13.31
CA PHE A 370 -16.31 -9.58 -12.25
C PHE A 370 -17.25 -10.75 -11.97
N LYS A 371 -17.79 -11.35 -13.03
CA LYS A 371 -18.67 -12.52 -12.92
C LYS A 371 -17.96 -13.69 -12.25
N THR A 372 -16.75 -14.02 -12.70
CA THR A 372 -15.93 -15.08 -12.10
C THR A 372 -15.65 -14.80 -10.62
N ALA A 373 -15.27 -13.56 -10.30
CA ALA A 373 -15.05 -13.13 -8.92
C ALA A 373 -16.31 -13.32 -8.06
N SER A 374 -17.49 -12.93 -8.56
CA SER A 374 -18.76 -13.01 -7.84
C SER A 374 -19.19 -14.45 -7.49
N GLU A 375 -18.79 -15.43 -8.31
CA GLU A 375 -19.10 -16.85 -8.15
C GLU A 375 -18.15 -17.59 -7.18
N MET A 376 -17.10 -16.93 -6.68
CA MET A 376 -16.16 -17.51 -5.72
C MET A 376 -16.84 -17.79 -4.35
N ARG A 377 -16.64 -18.99 -3.78
CA ARG A 377 -17.30 -19.40 -2.52
C ARG A 377 -16.60 -18.85 -1.27
N ASN A 378 -15.29 -18.74 -1.27
CA ASN A 378 -14.58 -18.16 -0.14
C ASN A 378 -14.87 -16.65 -0.10
N PRO A 379 -15.47 -16.13 0.98
CA PRO A 379 -15.93 -14.75 1.00
C PRO A 379 -14.79 -13.73 0.94
N PHE A 380 -13.64 -14.02 1.56
CA PHE A 380 -12.48 -13.13 1.53
C PHE A 380 -11.85 -13.08 0.14
N GLN A 381 -11.63 -14.24 -0.49
CA GLN A 381 -11.05 -14.28 -1.84
C GLN A 381 -12.00 -13.72 -2.90
N ARG A 382 -13.30 -13.93 -2.75
CA ARG A 382 -14.32 -13.23 -3.54
C ARG A 382 -14.16 -11.72 -3.42
N ALA A 383 -14.00 -11.20 -2.20
CA ALA A 383 -13.86 -9.77 -1.98
C ALA A 383 -12.57 -9.20 -2.57
N GLU A 384 -11.42 -9.88 -2.43
CA GLU A 384 -10.17 -9.47 -3.05
C GLU A 384 -10.23 -9.52 -4.59
N ALA A 385 -10.88 -10.55 -5.17
CA ALA A 385 -11.08 -10.64 -6.60
C ALA A 385 -11.97 -9.49 -7.12
N ILE A 386 -13.10 -9.22 -6.48
CA ILE A 386 -13.98 -8.08 -6.82
C ILE A 386 -13.22 -6.76 -6.73
N ARG A 387 -12.41 -6.57 -5.68
CA ARG A 387 -11.57 -5.38 -5.56
C ARG A 387 -10.62 -5.23 -6.74
N ARG A 388 -9.89 -6.29 -7.13
CA ARG A 388 -8.94 -6.20 -8.25
C ARG A 388 -9.64 -5.82 -9.55
N VAL A 389 -10.80 -6.42 -9.81
CA VAL A 389 -11.61 -6.06 -10.98
C VAL A 389 -11.98 -4.57 -10.94
N PHE A 390 -12.47 -4.11 -9.79
CA PHE A 390 -12.84 -2.72 -9.60
C PHE A 390 -11.66 -1.75 -9.80
N LEU A 391 -10.49 -2.04 -9.23
CA LEU A 391 -9.31 -1.19 -9.39
C LEU A 391 -8.82 -1.17 -10.83
N TRP A 392 -8.84 -2.31 -11.50
CA TRP A 392 -8.54 -2.40 -12.92
C TRP A 392 -9.48 -1.54 -13.75
N GLU A 393 -10.78 -1.57 -13.47
CA GLU A 393 -11.79 -0.75 -14.17
C GLU A 393 -11.50 0.76 -14.03
N ILE A 394 -11.12 1.21 -12.83
CA ILE A 394 -10.69 2.60 -12.62
C ILE A 394 -9.45 2.94 -13.44
N GLU A 395 -8.40 2.12 -13.34
CA GLU A 395 -7.12 2.35 -14.02
C GLU A 395 -7.30 2.45 -15.55
N HIS A 396 -8.26 1.71 -16.10
CA HIS A 396 -8.53 1.65 -17.54
C HIS A 396 -9.70 2.54 -17.97
N ASN A 397 -10.12 3.50 -17.13
CA ASN A 397 -11.25 4.42 -17.40
C ASN A 397 -12.54 3.70 -17.83
N SER A 398 -12.73 2.47 -17.37
CA SER A 398 -13.99 1.74 -17.52
C SER A 398 -14.95 2.18 -16.42
N ALA A 399 -16.24 2.29 -16.72
CA ALA A 399 -17.24 2.70 -15.74
C ALA A 399 -17.53 1.53 -14.77
N PRO A 400 -17.04 1.55 -13.52
CA PRO A 400 -17.23 0.42 -12.61
C PRO A 400 -18.67 0.39 -12.10
N ASP A 401 -19.25 -0.80 -11.93
CA ASP A 401 -20.53 -0.94 -11.21
C ASP A 401 -20.28 -0.90 -9.69
N PHE A 402 -20.08 0.32 -9.20
CA PHE A 402 -19.87 0.65 -7.79
C PHE A 402 -20.93 0.03 -6.86
N LYS A 403 -22.20 0.12 -7.26
CA LYS A 403 -23.34 -0.33 -6.44
C LYS A 403 -23.34 -1.85 -6.27
N THR A 404 -23.16 -2.59 -7.36
CA THR A 404 -23.11 -4.05 -7.30
C THR A 404 -21.85 -4.54 -6.59
N SER A 405 -20.70 -3.92 -6.86
CA SER A 405 -19.43 -4.22 -6.19
C SER A 405 -19.54 -4.05 -4.67
N ARG A 406 -20.06 -2.91 -4.19
CA ARG A 406 -20.28 -2.68 -2.75
C ARG A 406 -21.20 -3.72 -2.13
N LYS A 407 -22.34 -4.01 -2.76
CA LYS A 407 -23.29 -5.00 -2.24
C LYS A 407 -22.61 -6.35 -2.03
N LEU A 408 -21.83 -6.82 -3.00
CA LEU A 408 -21.11 -8.10 -2.89
C LEU A 408 -20.00 -8.08 -1.83
N LEU A 409 -19.32 -6.94 -1.67
CA LEU A 409 -18.32 -6.75 -0.62
C LEU A 409 -18.95 -6.73 0.78
N ASP A 410 -20.06 -6.02 0.98
CA ASP A 410 -20.81 -6.03 2.25
C ASP A 410 -21.29 -7.45 2.60
N GLU A 411 -21.85 -8.17 1.61
CA GLU A 411 -22.23 -9.58 1.78
C GLU A 411 -21.04 -10.48 2.13
N ALA A 412 -19.86 -10.20 1.58
CA ALA A 412 -18.63 -10.91 1.91
C ALA A 412 -18.17 -10.62 3.34
N VAL A 413 -18.13 -9.35 3.75
CA VAL A 413 -17.76 -8.92 5.11
C VAL A 413 -18.60 -9.63 6.17
N GLY A 414 -19.92 -9.75 5.95
CA GLY A 414 -20.81 -10.46 6.87
C GLY A 414 -20.49 -11.95 7.05
N LYS A 415 -19.80 -12.57 6.09
CA LYS A 415 -19.45 -14.01 6.08
C LYS A 415 -18.00 -14.28 6.50
N ILE A 416 -17.12 -13.28 6.44
CA ILE A 416 -15.71 -13.42 6.84
C ILE A 416 -15.64 -13.57 8.37
N ARG A 417 -14.81 -14.49 8.86
CA ARG A 417 -14.64 -14.72 10.30
C ARG A 417 -13.40 -14.03 10.86
N SER A 418 -12.31 -14.02 10.10
CA SER A 418 -11.05 -13.42 10.52
C SER A 418 -11.19 -11.89 10.63
N PRO A 419 -10.89 -11.28 11.80
CA PRO A 419 -10.92 -9.83 11.95
C PRO A 419 -9.96 -9.13 10.99
N TYR A 420 -8.77 -9.71 10.78
CA TYR A 420 -7.78 -9.22 9.83
C TYR A 420 -8.32 -9.19 8.38
N GLU A 421 -8.95 -10.26 7.92
CA GLU A 421 -9.54 -10.31 6.57
C GLU A 421 -10.70 -9.31 6.44
N LYS A 422 -11.52 -9.16 7.50
CA LYS A 422 -12.59 -8.15 7.55
C LYS A 422 -12.04 -6.73 7.42
N ALA A 423 -10.96 -6.42 8.14
CA ALA A 423 -10.34 -5.09 8.09
C ALA A 423 -9.93 -4.72 6.67
N LYS A 424 -9.31 -5.64 5.92
CA LYS A 424 -8.90 -5.42 4.52
C LYS A 424 -10.08 -5.15 3.60
N VAL A 425 -11.16 -5.93 3.73
CA VAL A 425 -12.36 -5.72 2.89
C VAL A 425 -13.10 -4.43 3.26
N LEU A 426 -13.20 -4.10 4.55
CA LEU A 426 -13.79 -2.85 5.03
C LEU A 426 -13.01 -1.63 4.54
N SER A 427 -11.68 -1.70 4.55
CA SER A 427 -10.81 -0.67 3.99
C SER A 427 -11.08 -0.44 2.50
N THR A 428 -11.24 -1.52 1.74
CA THR A 428 -11.63 -1.45 0.33
C THR A 428 -13.01 -0.81 0.16
N ILE A 429 -14.01 -1.18 0.95
CA ILE A 429 -15.34 -0.54 0.88
C ILE A 429 -15.24 0.96 1.20
N SER A 430 -14.45 1.34 2.20
CA SER A 430 -14.17 2.74 2.51
C SER A 430 -13.58 3.47 1.31
N ARG A 431 -12.60 2.87 0.63
CA ARG A 431 -12.00 3.41 -0.60
C ARG A 431 -13.04 3.62 -1.69
N LEU A 432 -13.96 2.68 -1.89
CA LEU A 432 -15.05 2.81 -2.87
C LEU A 432 -15.93 4.03 -2.59
N TYR A 433 -16.34 4.23 -1.34
CA TYR A 433 -17.15 5.38 -0.96
C TYR A 433 -16.40 6.70 -1.15
N GLN A 434 -15.10 6.73 -0.89
CA GLN A 434 -14.28 7.91 -1.12
C GLN A 434 -14.25 8.29 -2.60
N ILE A 435 -14.06 7.30 -3.48
CA ILE A 435 -14.01 7.52 -4.94
C ILE A 435 -15.36 8.04 -5.47
N GLU A 436 -16.48 7.61 -4.88
CA GLU A 436 -17.81 8.16 -5.20
C GLU A 436 -18.09 9.55 -4.60
N GLY A 437 -17.21 10.06 -3.74
CA GLY A 437 -17.40 11.33 -3.04
C GLY A 437 -18.29 11.26 -1.79
N ASP A 438 -18.61 10.06 -1.28
CA ASP A 438 -19.32 9.89 0.00
C ASP A 438 -18.31 9.73 1.15
N SER A 439 -17.64 10.83 1.51
CA SER A 439 -16.63 10.88 2.56
C SER A 439 -17.16 10.38 3.92
N LYS A 440 -18.44 10.63 4.21
CA LYS A 440 -19.04 10.22 5.49
C LYS A 440 -19.15 8.70 5.62
N GLN A 441 -19.54 8.00 4.56
CA GLN A 441 -19.55 6.53 4.58
C GLN A 441 -18.14 5.97 4.50
N SER A 442 -17.24 6.61 3.72
CA SER A 442 -15.83 6.27 3.68
C SER A 442 -15.21 6.24 5.09
N GLU A 443 -15.38 7.31 5.87
CA GLU A 443 -14.90 7.40 7.25
C GLU A 443 -15.49 6.32 8.16
N ARG A 444 -16.80 6.08 8.10
CA ARG A 444 -17.46 5.03 8.90
C ARG A 444 -16.91 3.64 8.64
N TYR A 445 -16.62 3.31 7.38
CA TYR A 445 -16.03 2.02 7.04
C TYR A 445 -14.55 1.96 7.39
N LEU A 446 -13.84 3.08 7.33
CA LEU A 446 -12.46 3.21 7.78
C LEU A 446 -12.33 2.97 9.28
N GLU A 447 -13.17 3.59 10.11
CA GLU A 447 -13.25 3.35 11.55
C GLU A 447 -13.50 1.87 11.86
N LYS A 448 -14.43 1.23 11.14
CA LYS A 448 -14.67 -0.21 11.27
C LYS A 448 -13.45 -1.03 10.86
N ALA A 449 -12.71 -0.62 9.83
CA ALA A 449 -11.51 -1.31 9.38
C ALA A 449 -10.42 -1.28 10.46
N PHE A 450 -10.18 -0.12 11.08
CA PHE A 450 -9.28 0.00 12.23
C PHE A 450 -9.75 -0.84 13.42
N GLY A 451 -11.04 -0.75 13.78
CA GLY A 451 -11.59 -1.56 14.86
C GLY A 451 -11.44 -3.07 14.63
N GLN A 452 -11.48 -3.55 13.38
CA GLN A 452 -11.21 -4.96 13.06
C GLN A 452 -9.72 -5.31 13.02
N SER A 453 -8.85 -4.39 12.61
CA SER A 453 -7.39 -4.63 12.60
C SER A 453 -6.82 -4.73 14.02
N ASP A 454 -7.37 -3.96 14.97
CA ASP A 454 -7.00 -4.04 16.38
C ASP A 454 -7.39 -5.36 17.05
N LEU A 455 -8.37 -6.09 16.50
CA LEU A 455 -8.78 -7.41 16.96
C LEU A 455 -7.90 -8.55 16.38
N ALA A 456 -6.94 -8.25 15.51
CA ALA A 456 -6.05 -9.26 14.96
C ALA A 456 -5.07 -9.78 16.03
N LEU A 457 -5.07 -11.09 16.27
CA LEU A 457 -4.25 -11.72 17.32
C LEU A 457 -2.76 -11.78 17.00
N GLN A 458 -2.40 -11.85 15.72
CA GLN A 458 -1.01 -11.92 15.27
C GLN A 458 -0.57 -10.55 14.77
N ILE A 459 0.64 -10.13 15.18
CA ILE A 459 1.14 -8.79 14.85
C ILE A 459 1.38 -8.59 13.35
N ASP A 460 1.81 -9.61 12.63
CA ASP A 460 1.97 -9.58 11.17
C ASP A 460 0.63 -9.43 10.46
N HIS A 461 -0.43 -10.07 10.96
CA HIS A 461 -1.80 -9.81 10.48
C HIS A 461 -2.27 -8.39 10.78
N LYS A 462 -2.02 -7.86 11.98
CA LYS A 462 -2.36 -6.46 12.31
C LYS A 462 -1.65 -5.50 11.37
N ILE A 463 -0.35 -5.70 11.16
CA ILE A 463 0.47 -4.89 10.24
C ILE A 463 -0.05 -5.01 8.81
N ASP A 464 -0.41 -6.19 8.31
CA ASP A 464 -0.93 -6.32 6.94
C ASP A 464 -2.32 -5.68 6.74
N ALA A 465 -3.20 -5.75 7.74
CA ALA A 465 -4.46 -5.02 7.68
C ALA A 465 -4.23 -3.49 7.64
N LEU A 466 -3.36 -2.98 8.51
CA LEU A 466 -3.04 -1.55 8.57
C LEU A 466 -2.29 -1.09 7.32
N ASN A 467 -1.37 -1.89 6.79
CA ASN A 467 -0.69 -1.67 5.52
C ASN A 467 -1.69 -1.52 4.37
N ARG A 468 -2.71 -2.40 4.32
CA ARG A 468 -3.77 -2.27 3.34
C ARG A 468 -4.57 -0.97 3.50
N ILE A 469 -4.87 -0.58 4.74
CA ILE A 469 -5.55 0.70 5.00
C ILE A 469 -4.70 1.88 4.50
N ALA A 470 -3.39 1.87 4.76
CA ALA A 470 -2.47 2.91 4.29
C ALA A 470 -2.48 3.05 2.76
N VAL A 471 -2.32 1.93 2.04
CA VAL A 471 -2.34 1.90 0.58
C VAL A 471 -3.67 2.40 0.03
N ASP A 472 -4.79 1.95 0.60
CA ASP A 472 -6.13 2.35 0.16
C ASP A 472 -6.45 3.82 0.50
N ARG A 473 -5.76 4.47 1.44
CA ARG A 473 -5.86 5.92 1.73
C ARG A 473 -5.03 6.77 0.78
N ILE A 474 -3.77 6.41 0.54
CA ILE A 474 -2.91 7.13 -0.42
C ILE A 474 -3.55 7.12 -1.81
N ALA A 475 -4.15 5.99 -2.21
CA ALA A 475 -4.78 5.86 -3.51
C ALA A 475 -6.09 6.65 -3.69
N VAL A 476 -6.57 7.35 -2.66
CA VAL A 476 -7.71 8.29 -2.73
C VAL A 476 -7.32 9.69 -2.27
N ASP A 477 -6.05 10.03 -2.49
CA ASP A 477 -5.43 11.32 -2.19
C ASP A 477 -5.38 11.70 -0.69
N ASP A 478 -5.67 10.75 0.21
CA ASP A 478 -5.46 10.89 1.65
C ASP A 478 -4.06 10.39 2.03
N SER A 479 -3.05 11.03 1.41
CA SER A 479 -1.65 10.64 1.55
C SER A 479 -1.10 10.87 2.96
N GLU A 480 -1.57 11.92 3.65
CA GLU A 480 -1.14 12.24 5.01
C GLU A 480 -1.50 11.10 5.97
N LEU A 481 -2.76 10.67 5.98
CA LEU A 481 -3.18 9.56 6.84
C LEU A 481 -2.49 8.26 6.46
N GLY A 482 -2.36 7.96 5.17
CA GLY A 482 -1.69 6.74 4.73
C GLY A 482 -0.21 6.67 5.15
N LEU A 483 0.52 7.79 5.05
CA LEU A 483 1.91 7.88 5.51
C LEU A 483 2.02 7.76 7.05
N GLN A 484 1.12 8.40 7.80
CA GLN A 484 1.06 8.23 9.25
C GLN A 484 0.83 6.77 9.66
N ILE A 485 -0.03 6.04 8.94
CA ILE A 485 -0.24 4.61 9.19
C ILE A 485 1.03 3.82 8.87
N PHE A 486 1.75 4.15 7.79
CA PHE A 486 3.05 3.53 7.47
C PHE A 486 4.08 3.72 8.58
N ASP A 487 4.19 4.92 9.13
CA ASP A 487 5.10 5.21 10.24
C ASP A 487 4.74 4.37 11.47
N ASN A 488 3.45 4.32 11.82
CA ASN A 488 2.96 3.53 12.95
C ASN A 488 3.25 2.03 12.78
N ILE A 489 3.01 1.43 11.61
CA ILE A 489 3.29 0.01 11.39
C ILE A 489 4.79 -0.28 11.32
N THR A 490 5.60 0.69 10.90
CA THR A 490 7.07 0.59 10.92
C THR A 490 7.60 0.60 12.34
N GLU A 491 7.07 1.46 13.21
CA GLU A 491 7.36 1.46 14.66
C GLU A 491 6.99 0.10 15.29
N LEU A 492 5.78 -0.40 14.99
CA LEU A 492 5.32 -1.71 15.47
C LEU A 492 6.22 -2.86 15.00
N ALA A 493 6.63 -2.89 13.73
CA ALA A 493 7.53 -3.91 13.18
C ALA A 493 8.94 -3.81 13.80
N SER A 494 9.43 -2.59 14.02
CA SER A 494 10.75 -2.34 14.60
C SER A 494 10.86 -2.83 16.03
N GLY A 495 9.77 -2.71 16.81
CA GLY A 495 9.67 -3.22 18.19
C GLY A 495 9.75 -4.74 18.32
N LEU A 496 9.64 -5.49 17.21
CA LEU A 496 9.83 -6.94 17.23
C LEU A 496 11.30 -7.30 17.44
N SER A 497 11.51 -8.36 18.23
CA SER A 497 12.83 -8.96 18.43
C SER A 497 13.49 -9.29 17.10
N LYS A 498 14.81 -9.08 17.02
CA LYS A 498 15.64 -9.37 15.85
C LYS A 498 15.41 -10.79 15.32
N TYR A 499 15.23 -11.76 16.20
CA TYR A 499 15.08 -13.19 15.88
C TYR A 499 13.62 -13.61 15.67
N ASN A 500 12.66 -12.69 15.73
CA ASN A 500 11.27 -13.01 15.49
C ASN A 500 11.02 -13.08 13.97
N PRO A 501 10.62 -14.24 13.42
CA PRO A 501 10.36 -14.36 11.98
C PRO A 501 9.21 -13.46 11.51
N ALA A 502 8.34 -13.00 12.41
CA ALA A 502 7.32 -12.01 12.09
C ALA A 502 7.94 -10.66 11.70
N LYS A 503 9.14 -10.31 12.17
CA LYS A 503 9.81 -9.04 11.83
C LYS A 503 10.10 -8.94 10.33
N SER A 504 10.77 -9.94 9.77
CA SER A 504 11.05 -10.03 8.33
C SER A 504 9.77 -10.02 7.49
N ARG A 505 8.73 -10.77 7.92
CA ARG A 505 7.43 -10.76 7.24
C ARG A 505 6.73 -9.41 7.30
N SER A 506 6.76 -8.73 8.46
CA SER A 506 6.18 -7.40 8.62
C SER A 506 6.86 -6.38 7.73
N PHE A 507 8.19 -6.35 7.67
CA PHE A 507 8.91 -5.44 6.78
C PHE A 507 8.70 -5.76 5.30
N ALA A 508 8.57 -7.04 4.93
CA ALA A 508 8.18 -7.44 3.58
C ALA A 508 6.80 -6.86 3.17
N ILE A 509 5.83 -6.91 4.09
CA ILE A 509 4.48 -6.38 3.89
C ILE A 509 4.51 -4.85 3.75
N ILE A 510 5.24 -4.16 4.63
CA ILE A 510 5.39 -2.69 4.63
C ILE A 510 6.07 -2.23 3.34
N ALA A 511 7.18 -2.86 2.95
CA ALA A 511 7.90 -2.53 1.73
C ALA A 511 7.03 -2.66 0.48
N ARG A 512 6.25 -3.76 0.39
CA ARG A 512 5.30 -3.97 -0.70
C ARG A 512 4.23 -2.88 -0.72
N GLY A 513 3.69 -2.50 0.44
CA GLY A 513 2.71 -1.40 0.53
C GLY A 513 3.28 -0.06 0.09
N GLN A 514 4.47 0.29 0.56
CA GLN A 514 5.16 1.54 0.19
C GLN A 514 5.42 1.60 -1.32
N ALA A 515 5.88 0.50 -1.92
CA ALA A 515 6.07 0.40 -3.37
C ALA A 515 4.75 0.52 -4.15
N GLN A 516 3.67 -0.11 -3.68
CA GLN A 516 2.32 0.03 -4.27
C GLN A 516 1.80 1.46 -4.24
N SER A 517 2.20 2.24 -3.24
CA SER A 517 1.90 3.67 -3.12
C SER A 517 2.88 4.55 -3.92
N GLY A 518 3.79 3.97 -4.70
CA GLY A 518 4.80 4.67 -5.49
C GLY A 518 6.00 5.20 -4.69
N ASN A 519 6.08 4.90 -3.38
CA ASN A 519 7.17 5.32 -2.49
C ASN A 519 8.27 4.26 -2.43
N TYR A 520 9.07 4.22 -3.50
CA TYR A 520 10.18 3.27 -3.65
C TYR A 520 11.36 3.53 -2.70
N ILE A 521 11.53 4.77 -2.23
CA ILE A 521 12.61 5.14 -1.31
C ILE A 521 12.39 4.47 0.04
N ASP A 522 11.19 4.61 0.61
CA ASP A 522 10.88 3.99 1.89
C ASP A 522 10.71 2.48 1.76
N ALA A 523 10.19 1.98 0.63
CA ALA A 523 10.18 0.55 0.33
C ALA A 523 11.60 -0.04 0.41
N LYS A 524 12.60 0.62 -0.17
CA LYS A 524 14.01 0.20 -0.07
C LYS A 524 14.49 0.15 1.38
N LYS A 525 14.20 1.17 2.19
CA LYS A 525 14.57 1.19 3.62
C LYS A 525 13.97 0.00 4.36
N SER A 526 12.68 -0.26 4.16
CA SER A 526 11.96 -1.39 4.76
C SER A 526 12.55 -2.75 4.34
N ILE A 527 12.95 -2.90 3.07
CA ILE A 527 13.60 -4.14 2.58
C ILE A 527 14.93 -4.40 3.28
N LEU A 528 15.71 -3.37 3.60
CA LEU A 528 16.99 -3.51 4.29
C LEU A 528 16.85 -4.04 5.73
N GLU A 529 15.67 -3.89 6.34
CA GLU A 529 15.36 -4.43 7.67
C GLU A 529 14.96 -5.93 7.63
N ILE A 530 14.76 -6.51 6.44
CA ILE A 530 14.43 -7.93 6.26
C ILE A 530 15.71 -8.77 6.43
N GLN A 531 15.72 -9.65 7.44
CA GLN A 531 16.87 -10.52 7.72
C GLN A 531 16.80 -11.88 7.04
N ASP A 532 15.61 -12.26 6.59
CA ASP A 532 15.42 -13.50 5.86
C ASP A 532 15.76 -13.27 4.39
N ASP A 533 16.83 -13.90 3.91
CA ASP A 533 17.38 -13.67 2.56
C ASP A 533 16.41 -14.07 1.45
N GLU A 534 15.66 -15.16 1.66
CA GLU A 534 14.69 -15.64 0.68
C GLU A 534 13.52 -14.66 0.56
N ILE A 535 12.97 -14.24 1.70
CA ILE A 535 11.91 -13.22 1.75
C ILE A 535 12.42 -11.90 1.14
N ARG A 536 13.64 -11.49 1.47
CA ARG A 536 14.24 -10.25 0.96
C ARG A 536 14.42 -10.30 -0.55
N ALA A 537 14.93 -11.40 -1.10
CA ALA A 537 15.11 -11.58 -2.54
C ALA A 537 13.77 -11.61 -3.30
N ASP A 538 12.75 -12.26 -2.74
CA ASP A 538 11.39 -12.27 -3.29
C ASP A 538 10.79 -10.86 -3.37
N ILE A 539 10.84 -10.11 -2.26
CA ILE A 539 10.29 -8.74 -2.22
C ILE A 539 11.06 -7.78 -3.14
N LEU A 540 12.38 -7.90 -3.24
CA LEU A 540 13.17 -7.12 -4.21
C LEU A 540 12.69 -7.35 -5.65
N GLY A 541 12.40 -8.60 -6.03
CA GLY A 541 11.83 -8.92 -7.34
C GLY A 541 10.46 -8.29 -7.55
N GLN A 542 9.56 -8.41 -6.58
CA GLN A 542 8.22 -7.85 -6.66
C GLN A 542 8.21 -6.33 -6.75
N VAL A 543 9.05 -5.64 -5.97
CA VAL A 543 9.16 -4.17 -6.01
C VAL A 543 9.77 -3.71 -7.33
N ALA A 544 10.72 -4.45 -7.91
CA ALA A 544 11.23 -4.17 -9.25
C ALA A 544 10.15 -4.29 -10.32
N GLU A 545 9.31 -5.33 -10.27
CA GLU A 545 8.18 -5.50 -11.19
C GLU A 545 7.15 -4.37 -11.09
N MET A 546 6.88 -3.88 -9.87
CA MET A 546 6.03 -2.70 -9.65
C MET A 546 6.66 -1.45 -10.25
N ALA A 547 7.96 -1.23 -10.05
CA ALA A 547 8.66 -0.10 -10.65
C ALA A 547 8.65 -0.13 -12.19
N ILE A 548 8.76 -1.31 -12.81
CA ILE A 548 8.62 -1.46 -14.27
C ILE A 548 7.21 -1.07 -14.71
N ARG A 549 6.17 -1.52 -13.99
CA ARG A 549 4.77 -1.20 -14.28
C ARG A 549 4.48 0.30 -14.17
N ASP A 550 5.09 0.96 -13.20
CA ASP A 550 5.01 2.41 -13.00
C ASP A 550 5.87 3.21 -14.00
N ASN A 551 6.47 2.54 -15.00
CA ASN A 551 7.38 3.12 -15.99
C ASN A 551 8.62 3.80 -15.36
N LYS A 552 9.19 3.16 -14.33
CA LYS A 552 10.41 3.59 -13.60
C LYS A 552 11.52 2.53 -13.72
N PRO A 553 12.03 2.25 -14.93
CA PRO A 553 13.02 1.18 -15.14
C PRO A 553 14.33 1.40 -14.39
N ASP A 554 14.76 2.66 -14.21
CA ASP A 554 15.97 2.99 -13.46
C ASP A 554 15.84 2.55 -11.99
N ILE A 555 14.66 2.77 -11.38
CA ILE A 555 14.38 2.31 -10.02
C ILE A 555 14.33 0.78 -9.97
N ALA A 556 13.70 0.15 -10.96
CA ALA A 556 13.64 -1.31 -11.05
C ALA A 556 15.05 -1.94 -11.12
N SER A 557 15.97 -1.33 -11.87
CA SER A 557 17.35 -1.81 -12.01
C SER A 557 18.07 -1.86 -10.66
N VAL A 558 17.89 -0.84 -9.80
CA VAL A 558 18.48 -0.79 -8.45
C VAL A 558 17.99 -1.96 -7.58
N PHE A 559 16.70 -2.29 -7.62
CA PHE A 559 16.17 -3.41 -6.85
C PHE A 559 16.62 -4.78 -7.39
N LEU A 560 16.77 -4.92 -8.71
CA LEU A 560 17.31 -6.13 -9.33
C LEU A 560 18.80 -6.32 -9.01
N GLU A 561 19.59 -5.25 -9.00
CA GLU A 561 21.00 -5.27 -8.57
C GLU A 561 21.12 -5.74 -7.12
N MET A 562 20.36 -5.14 -6.20
CA MET A 562 20.31 -5.56 -4.79
C MET A 562 19.90 -7.03 -4.64
N ARG A 563 18.97 -7.52 -5.48
CA ARG A 563 18.54 -8.92 -5.47
C ARG A 563 19.68 -9.84 -5.88
N ASN A 564 20.43 -9.49 -6.91
CA ASN A 564 21.55 -10.28 -7.41
C ASN A 564 22.71 -10.30 -6.41
N GLU A 565 23.01 -9.18 -5.75
CA GLU A 565 24.00 -9.11 -4.68
C GLU A 565 23.63 -10.03 -3.50
N ASN A 566 22.35 -10.09 -3.12
CA ASN A 566 21.87 -10.99 -2.07
C ASN A 566 22.09 -12.46 -2.40
N VAL A 567 21.83 -12.86 -3.64
CA VAL A 567 22.01 -14.25 -4.10
C VAL A 567 23.49 -14.66 -4.01
N LEU A 568 24.41 -13.73 -4.26
CA LEU A 568 25.85 -13.98 -4.18
C LEU A 568 26.35 -14.16 -2.74
N VAL A 569 25.73 -13.48 -1.76
CA VAL A 569 26.12 -13.57 -0.34
C VAL A 569 25.54 -14.82 0.34
N GLY A 570 24.32 -15.24 -0.02
CA GLY A 570 23.68 -16.44 0.54
C GLY A 570 24.15 -17.78 -0.05
N GLY A 571 24.94 -17.76 -1.12
CA GLY A 571 25.49 -18.94 -1.80
C GLY A 571 26.90 -19.36 -1.36
N LEU A 572 27.52 -18.61 -0.44
CA LEU A 572 28.80 -18.92 0.21
C LEU A 572 28.55 -19.43 1.64
#